data_AF-A0A832LA67-F1
#
_entry.id   AF-A0A832LA67-F1
#
_cell.length_a   1.000
_cell.length_b   1.000
_cell.length_c   1.000
_cell.angle_alpha   90.00
_cell.angle_beta   90.00
_cell.angle_gamma   90.00
#
_symmetry.space_group_name_H-M   'P 1'
#
loop_
_entity.id
_entity.type
_entity.pdbx_description
1 polymer ?
#
loop_
_entity_poly.entity_id
_entity_poly.type
_entity_poly.pdbx_seq_one_letter_code
_entity_poly.pdbx_strand_id
1 'polypeptide(L)'
;MLLPALSQARGKARSISCINNLKQCGLATTMYLNDYDEAMMVSRASDTDWVGKLSNEAGDIKAGQYLSSDRPNEVVCTSVSPFGKWASTYKVYAMRHGTMPAGVGLVTPNPVKYMDTTMQALKVKFPGDFVLQGDSYMAINNSGGPAEYQWGCVRTYTTKGATYEDTAFMSLGNHGNSGNFSFLDGHAASLRSIGEFGAIMLKEYAAAGYKAAAGSNVNFIGAWVNGNTRVEYHYK
;
A
#
# COMPACT_ATOMS: atom_id res chain seq x y z
N MET A 1 22.72 6.79 25.19
CA MET A 1 22.51 5.58 24.36
C MET A 1 21.57 4.64 25.11
N LEU A 2 20.49 4.16 24.48
CA LEU A 2 19.65 3.10 25.04
C LEU A 2 20.42 1.77 24.92
N LEU A 3 20.36 0.91 25.95
CA LEU A 3 20.93 -0.44 25.90
C LEU A 3 20.40 -1.21 24.66
N PRO A 4 21.21 -2.06 23.99
CA PRO A 4 20.80 -2.75 22.76
C PRO A 4 19.44 -3.47 22.86
N ALA A 5 19.14 -4.07 24.00
CA ALA A 5 17.86 -4.72 24.28
C ALA A 5 16.66 -3.75 24.23
N LEU A 6 16.84 -2.52 24.74
CA LEU A 6 15.79 -1.50 24.77
C LEU A 6 15.51 -0.92 23.38
N SER A 7 16.51 -0.85 22.51
CA SER A 7 16.32 -0.48 21.10
C SER A 7 15.47 -1.52 20.36
N GLN A 8 15.80 -2.81 20.53
CA GLN A 8 15.02 -3.90 19.94
C GLN A 8 13.57 -3.94 20.44
N ALA A 9 13.36 -3.75 21.75
CA ALA A 9 12.02 -3.69 22.33
C ALA A 9 11.17 -2.55 21.73
N ARG A 10 11.76 -1.36 21.55
CA ARG A 10 11.09 -0.21 20.91
C ARG A 10 10.76 -0.50 19.44
N GLY A 11 11.66 -1.14 18.70
CA GLY A 11 11.39 -1.55 17.31
C GLY A 11 10.22 -2.52 17.18
N LYS A 12 10.14 -3.51 18.07
CA LYS A 12 9.00 -4.45 18.14
C LYS A 12 7.69 -3.74 18.50
N ALA A 13 7.71 -2.83 19.48
CA ALA A 13 6.53 -2.05 19.86
C ALA A 13 5.98 -1.24 18.68
N ARG A 14 6.85 -0.60 17.90
CA ARG A 14 6.45 0.11 16.67
C ARG A 14 5.82 -0.83 15.64
N SER A 15 6.42 -2.00 15.41
CA SER A 15 5.85 -3.01 14.52
C SER A 15 4.45 -3.45 14.94
N ILE A 16 4.23 -3.69 16.24
CA ILE A 16 2.90 -4.04 16.77
C ILE A 16 1.89 -2.90 16.54
N SER A 17 2.27 -1.66 16.82
CA SER A 17 1.40 -0.50 16.54
C SER A 17 1.07 -0.39 15.05
N CYS A 18 2.04 -0.63 14.16
CA CYS A 18 1.86 -0.59 12.71
C CYS A 18 0.86 -1.68 12.23
N ILE A 19 0.93 -2.90 12.76
CA ILE A 19 -0.07 -3.95 12.44
C ILE A 19 -1.47 -3.54 12.91
N ASN A 20 -1.60 -3.00 14.12
CA ASN A 20 -2.89 -2.56 14.65
C ASN A 20 -3.49 -1.41 13.83
N ASN A 21 -2.64 -0.49 13.36
CA ASN A 21 -2.98 0.59 12.44
C ASN A 21 -3.51 0.03 11.11
N LEU A 22 -2.80 -0.91 10.50
CA LEU A 22 -3.23 -1.56 9.26
C LEU A 22 -4.50 -2.39 9.42
N LYS A 23 -4.72 -3.03 10.57
CA LYS A 23 -5.98 -3.71 10.87
C LYS A 23 -7.16 -2.75 10.92
N GLN A 24 -6.98 -1.56 11.52
CA GLN A 24 -8.01 -0.51 11.50
C GLN A 24 -8.27 -0.02 10.07
N CYS A 25 -7.23 0.20 9.27
CA CYS A 25 -7.37 0.59 7.86
C CYS A 25 -8.08 -0.48 7.02
N GLY A 26 -7.73 -1.76 7.21
CA GLY A 26 -8.36 -2.89 6.54
C GLY A 26 -9.85 -2.98 6.85
N LEU A 27 -10.22 -2.92 8.14
CA LEU A 27 -11.62 -2.91 8.58
C LEU A 27 -12.39 -1.70 8.02
N ALA A 28 -11.82 -0.50 8.09
CA ALA A 28 -12.42 0.72 7.53
C ALA A 28 -12.66 0.57 6.02
N THR A 29 -11.72 -0.06 5.31
CA THR A 29 -11.84 -0.32 3.88
C THR A 29 -12.94 -1.33 3.58
N THR A 30 -13.03 -2.43 4.34
CA THR A 30 -14.11 -3.42 4.19
C THR A 30 -15.47 -2.79 4.48
N MET A 31 -15.59 -1.92 5.49
CA MET A 31 -16.83 -1.18 5.76
C MET A 31 -17.21 -0.29 4.58
N TYR A 32 -16.25 0.49 4.06
CA TYR A 32 -16.47 1.35 2.90
C TYR A 32 -16.92 0.56 1.66
N LEU A 33 -16.26 -0.56 1.36
CA LEU A 33 -16.61 -1.39 0.19
C LEU A 33 -18.06 -1.90 0.25
N ASN A 34 -18.54 -2.28 1.45
CA ASN A 34 -19.93 -2.70 1.65
C ASN A 34 -20.94 -1.56 1.41
N ASP A 35 -20.58 -0.32 1.76
CA ASP A 35 -21.46 0.84 1.61
C ASP A 35 -21.43 1.43 0.18
N TYR A 36 -20.43 1.05 -0.65
CA TYR A 36 -20.12 1.67 -1.94
C TYR A 36 -19.97 0.68 -3.11
N ASP A 37 -20.76 -0.39 -3.14
CA ASP A 37 -20.83 -1.36 -4.24
C ASP A 37 -19.45 -1.91 -4.66
N GLU A 38 -18.60 -2.24 -3.68
CA GLU A 38 -17.23 -2.76 -3.88
C GLU A 38 -16.28 -1.81 -4.60
N ALA A 39 -16.63 -0.52 -4.71
CA ALA A 39 -15.76 0.51 -5.27
C ALA A 39 -15.01 1.24 -4.14
N MET A 40 -13.69 1.32 -4.22
CA MET A 40 -12.88 2.12 -3.32
C MET A 40 -11.91 3.02 -4.08
N MET A 41 -11.64 4.21 -3.56
CA MET A 41 -10.59 5.04 -4.15
C MET A 41 -9.21 4.46 -3.85
N VAL A 42 -8.34 4.53 -4.84
CA VAL A 42 -6.91 4.33 -4.64
C VAL A 42 -6.20 5.68 -4.58
N SER A 43 -5.00 5.73 -4.00
CA SER A 43 -4.14 6.90 -4.14
C SER A 43 -3.47 6.90 -5.51
N ARG A 44 -3.97 7.72 -6.43
CA ARG A 44 -3.38 7.91 -7.77
C ARG A 44 -3.31 9.40 -8.10
N ALA A 45 -2.09 9.92 -8.16
CA ALA A 45 -1.78 11.32 -8.47
C ALA A 45 -2.49 12.35 -7.55
N SER A 46 -2.14 13.62 -7.72
CA SER A 46 -2.27 14.74 -6.77
C SER A 46 -3.69 15.14 -6.30
N ASP A 47 -4.73 14.40 -6.67
CA ASP A 47 -6.14 14.77 -6.53
C ASP A 47 -7.03 13.71 -5.87
N THR A 48 -6.60 12.45 -5.82
CA THR A 48 -7.36 11.38 -5.15
C THR A 48 -6.52 10.48 -4.28
N ASP A 49 -7.07 10.21 -3.11
CA ASP A 49 -6.46 9.36 -2.12
C ASP A 49 -7.50 8.58 -1.32
N TRP A 50 -7.10 7.39 -0.91
CA TRP A 50 -7.97 6.49 -0.16
C TRP A 50 -8.29 7.04 1.24
N VAL A 51 -7.40 7.84 1.82
CA VAL A 51 -7.57 8.34 3.19
C VAL A 51 -8.70 9.34 3.25
N GLY A 52 -8.71 10.35 2.38
CA GLY A 52 -9.71 11.40 2.33
C GLY A 52 -11.14 10.87 2.13
N LYS A 53 -11.28 9.71 1.45
CA LYS A 53 -12.58 9.03 1.35
C LYS A 53 -12.98 8.31 2.63
N LEU A 54 -12.05 7.63 3.30
CA LEU A 54 -12.34 6.93 4.55
C LEU A 54 -12.44 7.88 5.77
N SER A 55 -11.77 9.04 5.72
CA SER A 55 -11.79 10.07 6.76
C SER A 55 -12.91 11.09 6.57
N ASN A 56 -13.66 11.00 5.47
CA ASN A 56 -14.67 11.98 5.07
C ASN A 56 -14.12 13.42 4.91
N GLU A 57 -12.85 13.58 4.54
CA GLU A 57 -12.23 14.89 4.28
C GLU A 57 -12.97 15.65 3.16
N ALA A 58 -13.55 14.91 2.20
CA ALA A 58 -14.32 15.47 1.09
C ALA A 58 -15.74 15.94 1.47
N GLY A 59 -16.19 15.74 2.72
CA GLY A 59 -17.52 16.15 3.17
C GLY A 59 -18.68 15.38 2.52
N ASP A 60 -18.43 14.16 2.05
CA ASP A 60 -19.45 13.29 1.47
C ASP A 60 -20.32 12.70 2.60
N ILE A 61 -21.53 13.25 2.76
CA ILE A 61 -22.49 12.86 3.81
C ILE A 61 -22.82 11.36 3.77
N LYS A 62 -22.68 10.72 2.61
CA LYS A 62 -22.92 9.27 2.47
C LYS A 62 -21.73 8.42 2.89
N ALA A 63 -20.53 9.00 2.94
CA ALA A 63 -19.33 8.22 3.26
C ALA A 63 -19.36 7.84 4.72
N GLY A 64 -19.77 8.72 5.63
CA GLY A 64 -19.50 8.47 7.03
C GLY A 64 -17.99 8.47 7.30
N GLN A 65 -17.63 8.61 8.57
CA GLN A 65 -16.24 8.69 8.99
C GLN A 65 -15.79 7.30 9.47
N TYR A 66 -15.09 6.53 8.62
CA TYR A 66 -14.60 5.18 8.95
C TYR A 66 -13.27 5.21 9.70
N LEU A 67 -12.53 6.31 9.58
CA LEU A 67 -11.28 6.55 10.31
C LEU A 67 -11.50 7.48 11.50
N SER A 68 -10.53 7.54 12.40
CA SER A 68 -10.65 8.25 13.69
C SER A 68 -10.81 9.76 13.57
N SER A 69 -10.34 10.37 12.48
CA SER A 69 -10.46 11.81 12.18
C SER A 69 -10.31 12.08 10.69
N ASP A 70 -10.45 13.36 10.31
CA ASP A 70 -10.09 13.92 9.00
C ASP A 70 -8.58 13.77 8.68
N ARG A 71 -7.74 13.70 9.72
CA ARG A 71 -6.28 13.56 9.67
C ARG A 71 -5.80 12.38 10.52
N PRO A 72 -6.13 11.14 10.12
CA PRO A 72 -5.97 9.96 10.97
C PRO A 72 -4.50 9.56 11.10
N ASN A 73 -4.05 9.20 12.30
CA ASN A 73 -2.67 8.75 12.53
C ASN A 73 -2.49 7.25 12.23
N GLU A 74 -3.58 6.48 12.29
CA GLU A 74 -3.62 5.04 12.04
C GLU A 74 -3.31 4.66 10.59
N VAL A 75 -3.28 5.61 9.67
CA VAL A 75 -2.89 5.39 8.26
C VAL A 75 -1.38 5.53 8.05
N VAL A 76 -0.60 5.67 9.12
CA VAL A 76 0.84 5.95 9.08
C VAL A 76 1.65 4.90 9.85
N CYS A 77 2.73 4.40 9.23
CA CYS A 77 3.72 3.55 9.89
C CYS A 77 4.46 4.30 11.00
N THR A 78 4.64 3.63 12.14
CA THR A 78 5.31 4.18 13.33
C THR A 78 6.84 4.02 13.30
N SER A 79 7.38 3.24 12.35
CA SER A 79 8.82 2.97 12.23
C SER A 79 9.56 3.83 11.23
N VAL A 80 8.85 4.35 10.24
CA VAL A 80 9.40 5.23 9.20
C VAL A 80 8.68 6.56 9.25
N SER A 81 9.36 7.64 8.85
CA SER A 81 8.75 8.96 8.79
C SER A 81 7.49 8.93 7.92
N PRO A 82 6.38 9.53 8.41
CA PRO A 82 6.30 10.50 9.51
C PRO A 82 6.11 9.94 10.95
N PHE A 83 6.46 8.67 11.20
CA PHE A 83 6.54 8.05 12.54
C PHE A 83 5.20 8.00 13.28
N GLY A 84 4.16 7.54 12.58
CA GLY A 84 2.81 7.37 13.13
C GLY A 84 2.08 8.70 13.33
N LYS A 85 2.52 9.75 12.64
CA LYS A 85 1.87 11.07 12.64
C LYS A 85 1.46 11.45 11.24
N TRP A 86 0.18 11.76 11.07
CA TRP A 86 -0.32 12.30 9.81
C TRP A 86 0.50 13.53 9.39
N ALA A 87 0.95 13.55 8.14
CA ALA A 87 1.68 14.68 7.57
C ALA A 87 1.01 15.18 6.28
N SER A 88 0.64 14.27 5.41
CA SER A 88 -0.16 14.53 4.21
C SER A 88 -0.75 13.22 3.70
N THR A 89 -1.70 13.30 2.78
CA THR A 89 -2.30 12.10 2.18
C THR A 89 -1.36 11.25 1.33
N TYR A 90 -0.19 11.80 0.98
CA TYR A 90 0.84 11.04 0.28
C TYR A 90 1.80 10.34 1.23
N LYS A 91 1.88 10.74 2.50
CA LYS A 91 2.80 10.16 3.51
C LYS A 91 2.11 9.12 4.38
N VAL A 92 1.38 8.21 3.73
CA VAL A 92 0.47 7.22 4.32
C VAL A 92 0.83 5.82 3.83
N TYR A 93 0.29 4.76 4.44
CA TYR A 93 0.49 3.40 3.93
C TYR A 93 0.17 3.35 2.44
N ALA A 94 0.99 2.60 1.70
CA ALA A 94 0.73 2.38 0.29
C ALA A 94 -0.67 1.80 0.12
N MET A 95 -1.37 2.29 -0.89
CA MET A 95 -2.52 1.60 -1.45
C MET A 95 -2.10 0.97 -2.77
N ARG A 96 -2.41 -0.31 -2.93
CA ARG A 96 -2.13 -1.03 -4.17
C ARG A 96 -2.96 -0.43 -5.31
N HIS A 97 -2.29 0.04 -6.36
CA HIS A 97 -2.94 0.44 -7.61
C HIS A 97 -2.09 0.09 -8.84
N GLY A 98 -2.62 0.28 -10.04
CA GLY A 98 -1.95 -0.02 -11.30
C GLY A 98 -2.47 -1.25 -12.03
N THR A 99 -1.61 -2.19 -12.41
CA THR A 99 -2.04 -3.40 -13.13
C THR A 99 -2.69 -4.33 -12.13
N MET A 100 -3.98 -4.60 -12.30
CA MET A 100 -4.77 -5.46 -11.44
C MET A 100 -5.06 -6.81 -12.12
N PRO A 101 -5.19 -7.91 -11.35
CA PRO A 101 -5.60 -9.20 -11.91
C PRO A 101 -7.07 -9.16 -12.36
N ALA A 102 -7.45 -10.07 -13.25
CA ALA A 102 -8.84 -10.19 -13.68
C ALA A 102 -9.76 -10.42 -12.45
N GLY A 103 -10.85 -9.66 -12.37
CA GLY A 103 -11.75 -9.65 -11.20
C GLY A 103 -11.56 -8.43 -10.29
N VAL A 104 -10.47 -7.68 -10.47
CA VAL A 104 -10.28 -6.35 -9.87
C VAL A 104 -10.15 -5.32 -10.99
N GLY A 105 -11.14 -4.45 -11.13
CA GLY A 105 -11.14 -3.40 -12.13
C GLY A 105 -10.54 -2.10 -11.59
N LEU A 106 -9.77 -1.38 -12.42
CA LEU A 106 -9.51 0.03 -12.18
C LEU A 106 -10.36 0.86 -13.14
N VAL A 107 -11.15 1.78 -12.59
CA VAL A 107 -11.99 2.70 -13.37
C VAL A 107 -11.50 4.11 -13.14
N THR A 108 -11.14 4.80 -14.21
CA THR A 108 -10.75 6.22 -14.22
C THR A 108 -11.74 7.01 -15.08
N PRO A 109 -12.73 7.69 -14.48
CA PRO A 109 -13.80 8.34 -15.24
C PRO A 109 -13.33 9.51 -16.12
N ASN A 110 -12.26 10.23 -15.76
CA ASN A 110 -11.75 11.36 -16.54
C ASN A 110 -10.22 11.48 -16.53
N PRO A 111 -9.49 10.91 -17.50
CA PRO A 111 -8.02 10.91 -17.48
C PRO A 111 -7.36 12.28 -17.72
N VAL A 112 -8.12 13.34 -18.03
CA VAL A 112 -7.58 14.61 -18.56
C VAL A 112 -7.50 15.73 -17.51
N LYS A 113 -8.36 15.72 -16.47
CA LYS A 113 -8.43 16.81 -15.48
C LYS A 113 -8.19 16.36 -14.04
N TYR A 114 -8.67 15.18 -13.66
CA TYR A 114 -8.44 14.58 -12.34
C TYR A 114 -8.31 13.07 -12.45
N MET A 115 -7.24 12.46 -11.91
CA MET A 115 -6.96 11.03 -12.07
C MET A 115 -7.73 10.13 -11.09
N ASP A 116 -8.92 10.54 -10.65
CA ASP A 116 -9.83 9.82 -9.76
C ASP A 116 -9.97 8.36 -10.21
N THR A 117 -9.26 7.48 -9.52
CA THR A 117 -9.22 6.07 -9.88
C THR A 117 -9.84 5.27 -8.77
N THR A 118 -10.86 4.51 -9.15
CA THR A 118 -11.54 3.58 -8.26
C THR A 118 -11.03 2.18 -8.55
N MET A 119 -10.77 1.42 -7.50
CA MET A 119 -10.62 -0.02 -7.58
C MET A 119 -11.96 -0.66 -7.27
N GLN A 120 -12.41 -1.55 -8.15
CA GLN A 120 -13.62 -2.36 -7.98
C GLN A 120 -13.24 -3.79 -7.66
N ALA A 121 -13.51 -4.24 -6.44
CA ALA A 121 -13.18 -5.58 -5.95
C ALA A 121 -14.31 -6.59 -6.26
N LEU A 122 -14.48 -6.94 -7.54
CA LEU A 122 -15.68 -7.65 -8.00
C LEU A 122 -15.62 -9.18 -7.81
N LYS A 123 -14.51 -9.81 -8.19
CA LYS A 123 -14.36 -11.28 -8.25
C LYS A 123 -12.98 -11.72 -7.79
N VAL A 124 -12.59 -11.29 -6.59
CA VAL A 124 -11.31 -11.67 -5.99
C VAL A 124 -11.39 -13.09 -5.44
N LYS A 125 -10.53 -13.99 -5.93
CA LYS A 125 -10.52 -15.41 -5.55
C LYS A 125 -9.85 -15.65 -4.20
N PHE A 126 -8.84 -14.85 -3.87
CA PHE A 126 -8.07 -15.00 -2.63
C PHE A 126 -8.03 -13.69 -1.83
N PRO A 127 -9.16 -13.22 -1.25
CA PRO A 127 -9.20 -11.96 -0.52
C PRO A 127 -8.23 -11.92 0.68
N GLY A 128 -8.03 -13.05 1.36
CA GLY A 128 -7.04 -13.19 2.44
C GLY A 128 -5.58 -13.29 1.98
N ASP A 129 -5.30 -13.33 0.69
CA ASP A 129 -3.93 -13.21 0.14
C ASP A 129 -3.82 -12.01 -0.81
N PHE A 130 -4.83 -11.14 -0.82
CA PHE A 130 -4.83 -9.95 -1.66
C PHE A 130 -4.37 -8.75 -0.82
N VAL A 131 -3.07 -8.46 -0.85
CA VAL A 131 -2.53 -7.26 -0.20
C VAL A 131 -3.19 -6.03 -0.80
N LEU A 132 -3.73 -5.19 0.10
CA LEU A 132 -4.46 -3.99 -0.24
C LEU A 132 -3.66 -2.75 0.12
N GLN A 133 -3.28 -2.63 1.40
CA GLN A 133 -2.42 -1.55 1.88
C GLN A 133 -1.20 -2.10 2.62
N GLY A 134 -0.19 -1.27 2.84
CA GLY A 134 0.89 -1.63 3.73
C GLY A 134 2.05 -0.69 3.78
N ASP A 135 3.08 -1.15 4.48
CA ASP A 135 4.38 -0.50 4.55
C ASP A 135 4.91 -0.21 3.16
N SER A 136 5.50 0.98 3.00
CA SER A 136 6.01 1.43 1.71
C SER A 136 7.27 2.27 1.85
N TYR A 137 7.92 2.47 0.71
CA TYR A 137 9.16 3.21 0.56
C TYR A 137 9.24 3.85 -0.83
N MET A 138 9.68 5.11 -0.91
CA MET A 138 9.94 5.82 -2.17
C MET A 138 11.40 6.29 -2.24
N ALA A 139 12.07 6.00 -3.36
CA ALA A 139 13.51 6.27 -3.52
C ALA A 139 13.89 7.64 -4.12
N ILE A 140 13.06 8.25 -4.98
CA ILE A 140 13.44 9.46 -5.74
C ILE A 140 13.26 10.77 -4.96
N ASN A 141 12.37 10.84 -3.95
CA ASN A 141 12.23 12.04 -3.11
C ASN A 141 13.32 12.13 -2.03
N ASN A 142 14.58 11.91 -2.43
CA ASN A 142 15.76 11.86 -1.58
C ASN A 142 16.34 13.26 -1.26
N SER A 143 15.59 14.32 -1.50
CA SER A 143 16.00 15.71 -1.23
C SER A 143 16.10 16.04 0.26
N GLY A 144 15.62 15.15 1.13
CA GLY A 144 15.58 15.32 2.60
C GLY A 144 16.53 14.42 3.41
N GLY A 145 17.25 13.47 2.79
CA GLY A 145 18.19 12.56 3.46
C GLY A 145 17.83 11.06 3.38
N PRO A 146 18.75 10.16 3.79
CA PRO A 146 18.76 8.73 3.49
C PRO A 146 17.82 7.83 4.32
N ALA A 147 16.96 8.42 5.13
CA ALA A 147 15.79 7.75 5.69
C ALA A 147 14.60 8.63 5.29
N GLU A 148 13.37 8.11 5.31
CA GLU A 148 12.16 8.90 5.12
C GLU A 148 11.84 9.11 3.61
N TYR A 149 10.74 8.63 3.04
CA TYR A 149 9.37 8.76 3.53
C TYR A 149 8.52 7.60 3.01
N GLN A 150 7.62 7.14 3.87
CA GLN A 150 6.46 6.36 3.47
C GLN A 150 5.69 7.06 2.35
N TRP A 151 5.16 6.30 1.38
CA TRP A 151 4.39 6.84 0.27
C TRP A 151 3.11 6.06 -0.03
N GLY A 152 2.00 6.80 -0.20
CA GLY A 152 0.66 6.25 -0.41
C GLY A 152 0.39 5.73 -1.82
N CYS A 153 0.93 6.39 -2.86
CA CYS A 153 0.73 5.97 -4.26
C CYS A 153 1.77 4.93 -4.69
N VAL A 154 1.45 3.65 -4.59
CA VAL A 154 2.33 2.57 -5.05
C VAL A 154 1.71 1.81 -6.22
N ARG A 155 2.37 1.91 -7.37
CA ARG A 155 2.00 1.14 -8.56
C ARG A 155 2.53 -0.27 -8.43
N THR A 156 1.71 -1.25 -8.81
CA THR A 156 2.15 -2.65 -8.91
C THR A 156 3.17 -2.81 -10.03
N TYR A 157 2.97 -2.13 -11.17
CA TYR A 157 3.88 -2.23 -12.31
C TYR A 157 4.85 -1.05 -12.41
N THR A 158 5.98 -1.28 -13.06
CA THR A 158 6.92 -0.22 -13.43
C THR A 158 7.50 -0.42 -14.83
N THR A 159 7.90 0.70 -15.43
CA THR A 159 8.70 0.72 -16.65
C THR A 159 10.12 1.16 -16.30
N LYS A 160 11.14 0.47 -16.84
CA LYS A 160 12.56 0.84 -16.65
C LYS A 160 12.79 2.30 -17.11
N GLY A 161 13.29 3.16 -16.21
CA GLY A 161 13.64 4.56 -16.50
C GLY A 161 12.56 5.61 -16.19
N ALA A 162 11.49 5.25 -15.49
CA ALA A 162 10.36 6.13 -15.24
C ALA A 162 10.51 7.03 -13.98
N THR A 163 9.68 8.09 -13.91
CA THR A 163 9.81 9.21 -12.96
C THR A 163 9.03 8.99 -11.66
N TYR A 164 9.52 9.61 -10.57
CA TYR A 164 8.95 9.78 -9.21
C TYR A 164 8.12 8.60 -8.65
N GLU A 165 6.88 8.41 -9.12
CA GLU A 165 5.93 7.39 -8.65
C GLU A 165 6.36 5.96 -8.99
N ASP A 166 7.11 5.75 -10.07
CA ASP A 166 7.62 4.43 -10.46
C ASP A 166 8.81 3.97 -9.58
N THR A 167 9.10 4.72 -8.51
CA THR A 167 10.08 4.36 -7.48
C THR A 167 9.50 4.13 -6.09
N ALA A 168 8.18 4.21 -5.94
CA ALA A 168 7.47 3.84 -4.72
C ALA A 168 7.08 2.36 -4.74
N PHE A 169 7.37 1.62 -3.67
CA PHE A 169 7.02 0.21 -3.54
C PHE A 169 6.57 -0.11 -2.14
N MET A 170 5.88 -1.24 -2.01
CA MET A 170 5.69 -1.90 -0.74
C MET A 170 7.05 -2.27 -0.12
N SER A 171 7.20 -2.08 1.19
CA SER A 171 8.46 -2.23 1.90
C SER A 171 8.43 -3.42 2.84
N LEU A 172 9.42 -4.29 2.73
CA LEU A 172 9.69 -5.39 3.67
C LEU A 172 10.76 -5.02 4.71
N GLY A 173 11.22 -3.76 4.74
CA GLY A 173 12.31 -3.31 5.60
C GLY A 173 11.91 -2.39 6.75
N ASN A 174 10.66 -1.93 6.81
CA ASN A 174 10.23 -0.90 7.78
C ASN A 174 10.29 -1.38 9.24
N HIS A 175 10.26 -2.69 9.47
CA HIS A 175 10.31 -3.31 10.80
C HIS A 175 11.47 -4.30 10.93
N GLY A 176 12.68 -3.86 10.58
CA GLY A 176 13.93 -4.62 10.73
C GLY A 176 14.18 -5.58 9.57
N ASN A 177 13.34 -6.60 9.42
CA ASN A 177 13.35 -7.57 8.32
C ASN A 177 11.92 -7.97 7.93
N SER A 178 10.96 -7.07 8.13
CA SER A 178 9.57 -7.31 7.78
C SER A 178 8.86 -6.01 7.40
N GLY A 179 7.84 -6.17 6.57
CA GLY A 179 6.81 -5.17 6.30
C GLY A 179 5.48 -5.66 6.83
N ASN A 180 4.62 -4.73 7.22
CA ASN A 180 3.26 -5.01 7.65
C ASN A 180 2.28 -4.60 6.55
N PHE A 181 1.26 -5.42 6.34
CA PHE A 181 0.28 -5.25 5.27
C PHE A 181 -1.13 -5.54 5.76
N SER A 182 -2.11 -4.86 5.18
CA SER A 182 -3.53 -5.22 5.26
C SER A 182 -3.96 -5.96 3.99
N PHE A 183 -4.96 -6.80 4.13
CA PHE A 183 -5.51 -7.65 3.08
C PHE A 183 -6.97 -7.28 2.81
N LEU A 184 -7.48 -7.70 1.66
CA LEU A 184 -8.82 -7.33 1.21
C LEU A 184 -9.95 -7.80 2.14
N ASP A 185 -9.75 -8.91 2.85
CA ASP A 185 -10.69 -9.42 3.87
C ASP A 185 -10.64 -8.64 5.21
N GLY A 186 -9.80 -7.61 5.31
CA GLY A 186 -9.68 -6.73 6.47
C GLY A 186 -8.66 -7.20 7.53
N HIS A 187 -8.01 -8.36 7.37
CA HIS A 187 -6.94 -8.75 8.29
C HIS A 187 -5.62 -8.03 7.97
N ALA A 188 -4.66 -8.12 8.89
CA ALA A 188 -3.32 -7.57 8.71
C ALA A 188 -2.26 -8.57 9.19
N ALA A 189 -1.12 -8.62 8.50
CA ALA A 189 -0.02 -9.53 8.80
C ALA A 189 1.34 -8.92 8.45
N SER A 190 2.39 -9.44 9.09
CA SER A 190 3.78 -9.14 8.74
C SER A 190 4.29 -10.14 7.72
N LEU A 191 4.85 -9.64 6.62
CA LEU A 191 5.57 -10.45 5.63
C LEU A 191 7.07 -10.24 5.82
N ARG A 192 7.82 -11.35 5.85
CA ARG A 192 9.22 -11.38 6.31
C ARG A 192 10.22 -11.72 5.22
N SER A 193 9.74 -12.23 4.10
CA SER A 193 10.61 -12.60 2.99
C SER A 193 10.05 -12.14 1.65
N ILE A 194 10.98 -11.90 0.73
CA ILE A 194 10.67 -11.59 -0.66
C ILE A 194 9.80 -12.69 -1.26
N GLY A 195 10.17 -13.96 -1.08
CA GLY A 195 9.45 -15.10 -1.65
C GLY A 195 8.02 -15.25 -1.13
N GLU A 196 7.81 -15.02 0.16
CA GLU A 196 6.46 -14.98 0.77
C GLU A 196 5.63 -13.85 0.17
N PHE A 197 6.17 -12.63 0.13
CA PHE A 197 5.50 -11.47 -0.47
C PHE A 197 5.16 -11.71 -1.95
N GLY A 198 6.09 -12.26 -2.71
CA GLY A 198 5.88 -12.61 -4.11
C GLY A 198 4.78 -13.65 -4.29
N ALA A 199 4.80 -14.73 -3.50
CA ALA A 199 3.80 -15.78 -3.58
C ALA A 199 2.38 -15.24 -3.33
N ILE A 200 2.22 -14.37 -2.32
CA ILE A 200 0.96 -13.69 -2.00
C ILE A 200 0.53 -12.77 -3.14
N MET A 201 1.38 -11.81 -3.53
CA MET A 201 1.03 -10.81 -4.54
C MET A 201 0.69 -11.41 -5.90
N LEU A 202 1.36 -12.51 -6.29
CA LEU A 202 1.19 -13.17 -7.58
C LEU A 202 0.00 -14.14 -7.62
N LYS A 203 -0.54 -14.55 -6.46
CA LYS A 203 -1.54 -15.62 -6.35
C LYS A 203 -2.78 -15.38 -7.20
N GLU A 204 -3.32 -14.16 -7.11
CA GLU A 204 -4.52 -13.75 -7.86
C GLU A 204 -4.24 -13.66 -9.37
N TYR A 205 -3.06 -13.19 -9.78
CA TYR A 205 -2.66 -13.14 -11.20
C TYR A 205 -2.50 -14.54 -11.80
N ALA A 206 -1.84 -15.45 -11.09
CA ALA A 206 -1.71 -16.83 -11.54
C ALA A 206 -3.09 -17.48 -11.73
N ALA A 207 -4.04 -17.24 -10.81
CA ALA A 207 -5.40 -17.75 -10.95
C ALA A 207 -6.26 -17.01 -11.97
N ALA A 208 -5.87 -15.80 -12.38
CA ALA A 208 -6.43 -15.09 -13.53
C ALA A 208 -5.80 -15.51 -14.87
N GLY A 209 -4.82 -16.44 -14.86
CA GLY A 209 -4.23 -17.03 -16.06
C GLY A 209 -3.01 -16.29 -16.60
N TYR A 210 -2.50 -15.29 -15.89
CA TYR A 210 -1.23 -14.64 -16.23
C TYR A 210 -0.08 -15.64 -16.10
N LYS A 211 0.93 -15.54 -16.97
CA LYS A 211 2.08 -16.46 -16.96
C LYS A 211 3.37 -15.73 -16.58
N ALA A 212 4.22 -16.38 -15.78
CA ALA A 212 5.54 -15.83 -15.48
C ALA A 212 6.35 -15.64 -16.78
N ALA A 213 6.95 -14.46 -16.95
CA ALA A 213 7.67 -14.12 -18.18
C ALA A 213 9.10 -13.68 -17.87
N ALA A 214 10.08 -14.46 -18.34
CA ALA A 214 11.47 -14.02 -18.39
C ALA A 214 11.63 -12.94 -19.47
N GLY A 215 12.38 -11.87 -19.18
CA GLY A 215 12.76 -10.84 -20.16
C GLY A 215 11.67 -9.82 -20.53
N SER A 216 10.66 -9.61 -19.69
CA SER A 216 9.73 -8.49 -19.84
C SER A 216 10.40 -7.16 -19.46
N ASN A 217 10.20 -6.09 -20.24
CA ASN A 217 10.61 -4.73 -19.88
C ASN A 217 9.61 -4.04 -18.93
N VAL A 218 8.46 -4.68 -18.67
CA VAL A 218 7.44 -4.25 -17.71
C VAL A 218 7.47 -5.23 -16.53
N ASN A 219 7.71 -4.68 -15.36
CA ASN A 219 7.73 -5.40 -14.09
C ASN A 219 6.34 -5.26 -13.48
N PHE A 220 5.77 -6.31 -12.91
CA PHE A 220 4.34 -6.35 -12.55
C PHE A 220 4.07 -6.14 -11.07
N ILE A 221 4.99 -6.53 -10.19
CA ILE A 221 4.96 -6.35 -8.73
C ILE A 221 6.40 -6.16 -8.24
N GLY A 222 6.65 -5.25 -7.31
CA GLY A 222 7.96 -5.10 -6.68
C GLY A 222 7.90 -4.77 -5.19
N ALA A 223 8.99 -5.06 -4.48
CA ALA A 223 9.18 -4.71 -3.07
C ALA A 223 10.56 -4.11 -2.80
N TRP A 224 10.62 -3.14 -1.88
CA TRP A 224 11.86 -2.64 -1.30
C TRP A 224 12.26 -3.46 -0.08
N VAL A 225 13.52 -3.85 -0.04
CA VAL A 225 14.12 -4.65 1.03
C VAL A 225 15.31 -3.88 1.58
N ASN A 226 15.24 -3.54 2.86
CA ASN A 226 16.35 -2.98 3.65
C ASN A 226 17.14 -1.87 2.93
N GLY A 227 16.45 -0.83 2.45
CA GLY A 227 17.03 0.43 2.00
C GLY A 227 17.80 0.43 0.67
N ASN A 228 18.25 -0.72 0.16
CA ASN A 228 19.12 -0.77 -1.04
C ASN A 228 18.80 -1.89 -2.04
N THR A 229 17.83 -2.77 -1.78
CA THR A 229 17.52 -3.86 -2.71
C THR A 229 16.06 -3.82 -3.13
N ARG A 230 15.84 -3.57 -4.42
CA ARG A 230 14.54 -3.69 -5.08
C ARG A 230 14.45 -5.08 -5.70
N VAL A 231 13.36 -5.80 -5.43
CA VAL A 231 13.05 -7.08 -6.07
C VAL A 231 11.75 -6.98 -6.84
N GLU A 232 11.72 -7.58 -8.02
CA GLU A 232 10.64 -7.45 -8.98
C GLU A 232 10.18 -8.80 -9.50
N TYR A 233 8.89 -8.90 -9.76
CA TYR A 233 8.22 -10.07 -10.30
C TYR A 233 7.58 -9.72 -11.66
N HIS A 234 7.72 -10.63 -12.62
CA HIS A 234 7.33 -10.39 -14.02
C HIS A 234 6.31 -11.43 -14.47
N TYR A 235 5.17 -10.96 -14.98
CA TYR A 235 4.16 -11.77 -15.65
C TYR A 235 3.92 -11.24 -17.07
N LYS A 236 3.29 -12.03 -17.94
CA LYS A 236 2.72 -11.62 -19.24
C LYS A 236 1.30 -12.14 -19.33
#